data_AF-A0A2P7NRG3-F1
#
_entry.id   AF-A0A2P7NRG3-F1
#
_cell.length_a   1.000
_cell.length_b   1.000
_cell.length_c   1.000
_cell.angle_alpha   90.00
_cell.angle_beta   90.00
_cell.angle_gamma   90.00
#
_symmetry.space_group_name_H-M   'P 1'
#
loop_
_entity.id
_entity.type
_entity.pdbx_description
1 polymer ?
#
loop_
_entity_poly.entity_id
_entity_poly.type
_entity_poly.pdbx_seq_one_letter_code
_entity_poly.pdbx_strand_id
1 'polypeptide(L)'
;MAFYLKREFGTAKNIWVINDLRIGHEGEFAQIDHLLVSIWGLFIIESKSVTGSVHINAHGEWAREYERRLEGMPSPVLQAEAQGQILKQFLIANKSELLGTIMGVQKGFYYCPIMVYAAISDSGIIHRGVDLPQVMKADAVTPAIKDFLKKCSFVKNLLSLSMEIKPGGWKMTQNEAEVIAKFLLSRHTPLRTLISATDKQLFKAEYIPMPEQGHDIQEGQICPECGQYKLVQKSVTRGASSKRYFIACEGYPKNCKSIYPLPSSNPEKSSVSVADVKLDSKLKNTHKVGDACPWCKEGKLVERKGKSIFLECSNYGKHQNCTFKDYSYKCIENSSLDAHRQKDCH
;
A
#
# COMPACT_ATOMS: atom_id res chain seq x y z
N MET A 1 4.02 -1.56 3.77
CA MET A 1 4.11 -3.02 3.99
C MET A 1 4.62 -3.78 2.76
N ALA A 2 4.07 -3.60 1.55
CA ALA A 2 4.58 -4.26 0.32
C ALA A 2 6.11 -4.25 0.14
N PHE A 3 6.78 -3.12 0.43
CA PHE A 3 8.23 -3.01 0.39
C PHE A 3 8.94 -4.00 1.33
N TYR A 4 8.47 -4.14 2.58
CA TYR A 4 9.03 -5.07 3.56
C TYR A 4 8.86 -6.52 3.10
N LEU A 5 7.67 -6.88 2.61
CA LEU A 5 7.38 -8.23 2.12
C LEU A 5 8.24 -8.56 0.89
N LYS A 6 8.38 -7.63 -0.06
CA LYS A 6 9.25 -7.81 -1.23
C LYS A 6 10.72 -7.97 -0.83
N ARG A 7 11.20 -7.16 0.12
CA ARG A 7 12.58 -7.23 0.60
C ARG A 7 12.88 -8.57 1.29
N GLU A 8 11.95 -9.07 2.10
CA GLU A 8 12.16 -10.29 2.87
C GLU A 8 11.89 -11.57 2.09
N PHE A 9 10.81 -11.59 1.29
CA PHE A 9 10.29 -12.80 0.65
C PHE A 9 10.35 -12.77 -0.87
N GLY A 10 10.78 -11.68 -1.50
CA GLY A 10 10.74 -11.53 -2.96
C GLY A 10 11.61 -12.52 -3.74
N THR A 11 12.60 -13.15 -3.09
CA THR A 11 13.46 -14.19 -3.68
C THR A 11 13.19 -15.58 -3.08
N ALA A 12 12.26 -15.70 -2.13
CA ALA A 12 11.94 -16.96 -1.49
C ALA A 12 11.18 -17.87 -2.46
N LYS A 13 11.71 -19.07 -2.72
CA LYS A 13 11.12 -20.00 -3.70
C LYS A 13 9.83 -20.68 -3.21
N ASN A 14 9.61 -20.70 -1.90
CA ASN A 14 8.53 -21.43 -1.23
C ASN A 14 7.49 -20.51 -0.60
N ILE A 15 7.52 -19.22 -0.95
CA ILE A 15 6.62 -18.19 -0.45
C ILE A 15 6.17 -17.35 -1.64
N TRP A 16 4.86 -17.12 -1.74
CA TRP A 16 4.29 -16.21 -2.72
C TRP A 16 3.63 -15.06 -1.99
N VAL A 17 3.83 -13.84 -2.48
CA VAL A 17 3.23 -12.62 -1.94
C VAL A 17 2.30 -12.04 -3.00
N ILE A 18 1.04 -11.86 -2.63
CA ILE A 18 0.02 -11.21 -3.45
C ILE A 18 -0.38 -9.93 -2.72
N ASN A 19 -0.38 -8.81 -3.42
CA ASN A 19 -0.79 -7.52 -2.86
C ASN A 19 -2.14 -7.13 -3.47
N ASP A 20 -2.96 -6.44 -2.67
CA ASP A 20 -4.25 -5.89 -3.08
C ASP A 20 -5.21 -6.96 -3.65
N LEU A 21 -5.22 -8.15 -3.03
CA LEU A 21 -6.01 -9.27 -3.51
C LEU A 21 -7.49 -9.05 -3.17
N ARG A 22 -8.29 -8.85 -4.20
CA ARG A 22 -9.75 -8.88 -4.12
C ARG A 22 -10.33 -10.14 -4.74
N ILE A 23 -11.11 -10.90 -3.99
CA ILE A 23 -11.84 -12.11 -4.44
C ILE A 23 -13.28 -12.08 -3.94
N GLY A 24 -14.19 -12.73 -4.68
CA GLY A 24 -15.60 -12.83 -4.30
C GLY A 24 -16.04 -14.28 -4.10
N HIS A 25 -16.90 -14.53 -3.12
CA HIS A 25 -17.51 -15.83 -2.85
C HIS A 25 -18.93 -15.62 -2.30
N GLU A 26 -19.92 -16.29 -2.88
CA GLU A 26 -21.34 -16.24 -2.44
C GLU A 26 -21.91 -14.82 -2.25
N GLY A 27 -21.49 -13.86 -3.08
CA GLY A 27 -21.94 -12.47 -3.03
C GLY A 27 -21.17 -11.58 -2.06
N GLU A 28 -20.28 -12.15 -1.24
CA GLU A 28 -19.35 -11.41 -0.39
C GLU A 28 -17.99 -11.22 -1.08
N PHE A 29 -17.22 -10.23 -0.61
CA PHE A 29 -15.88 -9.93 -1.13
C PHE A 29 -14.85 -9.81 -0.02
N ALA A 30 -13.71 -10.48 -0.20
CA ALA A 30 -12.52 -10.27 0.60
C ALA A 30 -11.58 -9.30 -0.13
N GLN A 31 -11.18 -8.23 0.56
CA GLN A 31 -10.21 -7.24 0.09
C GLN A 31 -8.95 -7.33 0.96
N ILE A 32 -7.98 -8.11 0.55
CA ILE A 32 -6.80 -8.43 1.35
C ILE A 32 -5.62 -7.55 0.88
N ASP A 33 -5.17 -6.64 1.74
CA ASP A 33 -4.04 -5.73 1.47
C ASP A 33 -2.79 -6.50 1.03
N HIS A 34 -2.40 -7.52 1.80
CA HIS A 34 -1.30 -8.40 1.48
C HIS A 34 -1.60 -9.83 1.94
N LEU A 35 -1.48 -10.79 1.02
CA LEU A 35 -1.59 -12.21 1.28
C LEU A 35 -0.23 -12.87 1.03
N LEU A 36 0.25 -13.62 2.02
CA LEU A 36 1.40 -14.50 1.88
C LEU A 36 0.90 -15.95 1.84
N VAL A 37 1.28 -16.68 0.78
CA VAL A 37 0.98 -18.11 0.60
C VAL A 37 2.24 -18.90 0.88
N SER A 38 2.16 -19.87 1.79
CA SER A 38 3.28 -20.77 2.15
C SER A 38 2.82 -22.22 2.24
N ILE A 39 3.78 -23.15 2.24
CA ILE A 39 3.48 -24.57 2.45
C ILE A 39 2.83 -24.90 3.80
N TRP A 40 2.92 -24.00 4.79
CA TRP A 40 2.40 -24.20 6.14
C TRP A 40 1.07 -23.51 6.41
N GLY A 41 0.57 -22.72 5.45
CA GLY A 41 -0.64 -21.93 5.61
C GLY A 41 -0.53 -20.57 4.93
N LEU A 42 -1.55 -19.76 5.20
CA LEU A 42 -1.73 -18.43 4.63
C LEU A 42 -1.54 -17.37 5.72
N PHE A 43 -1.07 -16.19 5.31
CA PHE A 43 -0.91 -15.05 6.21
C PHE A 43 -1.51 -13.81 5.56
N ILE A 44 -2.50 -13.22 6.22
CA ILE A 44 -3.13 -11.96 5.84
C ILE A 44 -2.48 -10.85 6.64
N ILE A 45 -2.04 -9.79 5.96
CA ILE A 45 -1.44 -8.63 6.59
C ILE A 45 -2.24 -7.38 6.18
N GLU A 46 -3.05 -6.89 7.11
CA GLU A 46 -3.82 -5.65 6.97
C GLU A 46 -2.94 -4.46 7.35
N SER A 47 -2.75 -3.52 6.42
CA SER A 47 -1.85 -2.39 6.60
C SER A 47 -2.63 -1.13 6.96
N LYS A 48 -2.43 -0.60 8.17
CA LYS A 48 -3.00 0.69 8.57
C LYS A 48 -1.93 1.77 8.61
N SER A 49 -2.13 2.82 7.82
CA SER A 49 -1.31 4.02 7.85
C SER A 49 -1.72 4.89 9.03
N VAL A 50 -0.86 4.97 10.05
CA VAL A 50 -1.09 5.74 11.27
C VAL A 50 0.11 6.64 11.56
N THR A 51 -0.09 7.94 11.40
CA THR A 51 0.93 8.95 11.70
C THR A 51 0.97 9.35 13.17
N GLY A 52 -0.12 9.16 13.91
CA GLY A 52 -0.21 9.36 15.35
C GLY A 52 -0.16 8.05 16.13
N SER A 53 -1.18 7.83 16.95
CA SER A 53 -1.29 6.66 17.82
C SER A 53 -2.53 5.82 17.50
N VAL A 54 -2.42 4.51 17.72
CA VAL A 54 -3.56 3.58 17.82
C VAL A 54 -3.70 3.20 19.28
N HIS A 55 -4.92 3.27 19.77
CA HIS A 55 -5.30 2.86 21.12
C HIS A 55 -6.19 1.63 21.04
N ILE A 56 -5.85 0.61 21.82
CA ILE A 56 -6.64 -0.58 22.02
C ILE A 56 -6.87 -0.68 23.52
N ASN A 57 -8.10 -0.53 23.98
CA ASN A 57 -8.39 -0.59 25.42
C ASN A 57 -8.47 -2.05 25.92
N ALA A 58 -8.74 -2.24 27.21
CA ALA A 58 -8.85 -3.56 27.82
C ALA A 58 -10.01 -4.42 27.28
N HIS A 59 -11.02 -3.78 26.66
CA HIS A 59 -12.14 -4.46 26.03
C HIS A 59 -11.88 -4.81 24.55
N GLY A 60 -10.70 -4.47 24.02
CA GLY A 60 -10.35 -4.70 22.62
C GLY A 60 -10.97 -3.69 21.65
N GLU A 61 -11.50 -2.57 22.14
CA GLU A 61 -12.04 -1.50 21.32
C GLU A 61 -10.90 -0.65 20.75
N TRP A 62 -11.04 -0.25 19.49
CA TRP A 62 -10.00 0.45 18.75
C TRP A 62 -10.33 1.93 18.60
N ALA A 63 -9.34 2.77 18.82
CA ALA A 63 -9.37 4.19 18.49
C ALA A 63 -8.06 4.60 17.82
N ARG A 64 -8.12 5.64 17.01
CA ARG A 64 -6.95 6.29 16.42
C ARG A 64 -6.88 7.74 16.84
N GLU A 65 -5.68 8.25 16.96
CA GLU A 65 -5.46 9.68 17.08
C GLU A 65 -5.36 10.31 15.69
N TYR A 66 -6.27 11.23 15.41
CA TYR A 66 -6.29 12.04 14.20
C TYR A 66 -6.58 13.50 14.58
N GLU A 67 -5.72 14.43 14.13
CA GLU A 67 -5.82 15.86 14.47
C GLU A 67 -5.98 16.15 15.99
N ARG A 68 -5.24 15.41 16.84
CA ARG A 68 -5.31 15.48 18.33
C ARG A 68 -6.67 15.09 18.92
N ARG A 69 -7.51 14.39 18.17
CA ARG A 69 -8.75 13.77 18.66
C ARG A 69 -8.59 12.27 18.62
N LEU A 70 -9.16 11.61 19.63
CA LEU A 70 -9.36 10.17 19.60
C LEU A 70 -10.70 9.90 18.90
N GLU A 71 -10.63 9.13 17.82
CA GLU A 71 -11.79 8.68 17.05
C GLU A 71 -11.83 7.15 17.12
N GLY A 72 -13.01 6.60 17.41
CA GLY A 72 -13.22 5.16 17.33
C GLY A 72 -12.97 4.65 15.91
N MET A 73 -12.44 3.44 15.77
CA MET A 73 -12.20 2.81 14.49
C MET A 73 -12.57 1.32 14.53
N PRO A 74 -12.93 0.70 13.40
CA PRO A 74 -13.10 -0.74 13.36
C PRO A 74 -11.77 -1.45 13.63
N SER A 75 -11.83 -2.64 14.20
CA SER A 75 -10.65 -3.47 14.44
C SER A 75 -10.05 -3.96 13.11
N PRO A 76 -8.80 -3.59 12.78
CA PRO A 76 -8.09 -4.13 11.61
C PRO A 76 -7.94 -5.65 11.66
N VAL A 77 -7.84 -6.20 12.87
CA VAL A 77 -7.71 -7.63 13.12
C VAL A 77 -9.00 -8.34 12.74
N LEU A 78 -10.14 -7.93 13.30
CA LEU A 78 -11.43 -8.55 12.98
C LEU A 78 -11.79 -8.38 11.49
N GLN A 79 -11.44 -7.25 10.89
CA GLN A 79 -11.59 -7.03 9.46
C GLN A 79 -10.84 -8.09 8.64
N ALA A 80 -9.56 -8.31 8.94
CA ALA A 80 -8.74 -9.29 8.25
C ALA A 80 -9.16 -10.75 8.54
N GLU A 81 -9.63 -11.04 9.76
CA GLU A 81 -10.19 -12.35 10.10
C GLU A 81 -11.46 -12.65 9.30
N ALA A 82 -12.38 -11.69 9.16
CA ALA A 82 -13.58 -11.83 8.34
C ALA A 82 -13.23 -12.08 6.87
N GLN A 83 -12.29 -11.32 6.31
CA GLN A 83 -11.77 -11.55 4.95
C GLN A 83 -11.11 -12.93 4.81
N GLY A 84 -10.41 -13.38 5.85
CA GLY A 84 -9.83 -14.71 5.93
C GLY A 84 -10.87 -15.83 5.89
N GLN A 85 -12.06 -15.63 6.47
CA GLN A 85 -13.15 -16.62 6.37
C GLN A 85 -13.69 -16.73 4.94
N ILE A 86 -13.91 -15.60 4.26
CA ILE A 86 -14.34 -15.58 2.86
C ILE A 86 -13.28 -16.28 1.98
N LEU A 87 -12.00 -15.97 2.18
CA LEU A 87 -10.90 -16.65 1.48
C LEU A 87 -10.90 -18.16 1.77
N LYS A 88 -11.10 -18.57 3.03
CA LYS A 88 -11.12 -19.99 3.42
C LYS A 88 -12.24 -20.74 2.72
N GLN A 89 -13.46 -20.19 2.72
CA GLN A 89 -14.61 -20.78 2.05
C GLN A 89 -14.38 -20.87 0.53
N PHE A 90 -13.86 -19.80 -0.06
CA PHE A 90 -13.48 -19.77 -1.48
C PHE A 90 -12.47 -20.89 -1.83
N LEU A 91 -11.45 -21.10 -1.01
CA LEU A 91 -10.48 -22.19 -1.21
C LEU A 91 -11.10 -23.58 -0.99
N ILE A 92 -11.98 -23.75 0.00
CA ILE A 92 -12.70 -25.02 0.24
C ILE A 92 -13.56 -25.40 -0.97
N ALA A 93 -14.27 -24.42 -1.54
CA ALA A 93 -15.13 -24.63 -2.71
C ALA A 93 -14.34 -25.07 -3.96
N ASN A 94 -13.06 -24.70 -4.05
CA ASN A 94 -12.20 -25.01 -5.20
C ASN A 94 -11.11 -26.06 -4.88
N LYS A 95 -11.25 -26.82 -3.78
CA LYS A 95 -10.18 -27.67 -3.24
C LYS A 95 -9.61 -28.71 -4.21
N SER A 96 -10.41 -29.24 -5.13
CA SER A 96 -9.97 -30.26 -6.11
C SER A 96 -9.10 -29.69 -7.23
N GLU A 97 -9.25 -28.39 -7.55
CA GLU A 97 -8.36 -27.69 -8.49
C GLU A 97 -7.04 -27.30 -7.82
N LEU A 98 -7.07 -27.12 -6.49
CA LEU A 98 -5.99 -26.51 -5.73
C LEU A 98 -5.07 -27.51 -5.02
N LEU A 99 -5.63 -28.60 -4.52
CA LEU A 99 -4.92 -29.59 -3.72
C LEU A 99 -5.07 -30.98 -4.32
N GLY A 100 -4.01 -31.78 -4.21
CA GLY A 100 -4.05 -33.18 -4.60
C GLY A 100 -4.80 -34.06 -3.60
N THR A 101 -4.74 -35.37 -3.84
CA THR A 101 -5.28 -36.39 -2.94
C THR A 101 -4.19 -37.04 -2.09
N ILE A 102 -4.54 -37.50 -0.89
CA ILE A 102 -3.70 -38.39 -0.07
C ILE A 102 -4.42 -39.73 0.03
N MET A 103 -3.81 -40.81 -0.46
CA MET A 103 -4.41 -42.16 -0.45
C MET A 103 -5.84 -42.20 -1.03
N GLY A 104 -6.09 -41.46 -2.11
CA GLY A 104 -7.41 -41.37 -2.75
C GLY A 104 -8.40 -40.41 -2.06
N VAL A 105 -8.05 -39.82 -0.91
CA VAL A 105 -8.88 -38.83 -0.22
C VAL A 105 -8.47 -37.42 -0.63
N GLN A 106 -9.44 -36.62 -1.09
CA GLN A 106 -9.22 -35.22 -1.45
C GLN A 106 -8.77 -34.41 -0.22
N LYS A 107 -7.59 -33.77 -0.31
CA LYS A 107 -7.14 -32.83 0.71
C LYS A 107 -8.09 -31.62 0.78
N GLY A 108 -8.15 -31.00 1.94
CA GLY A 108 -8.98 -29.82 2.17
C GLY A 108 -8.27 -28.71 2.94
N PHE A 109 -8.96 -27.57 3.02
CA PHE A 109 -8.49 -26.36 3.72
C PHE A 109 -9.11 -26.18 5.12
N TYR A 110 -9.92 -27.14 5.60
CA TYR A 110 -10.62 -27.01 6.88
C TYR A 110 -9.66 -26.70 8.05
N TYR A 111 -8.52 -27.40 8.09
CA TYR A 111 -7.45 -27.17 9.07
C TYR A 111 -6.30 -26.31 8.53
N CYS A 112 -6.47 -25.67 7.37
CA CYS A 112 -5.46 -24.76 6.82
C CYS A 112 -5.33 -23.53 7.75
N PRO A 113 -4.13 -23.26 8.30
CA PRO A 113 -3.91 -22.08 9.12
C PRO A 113 -4.00 -20.82 8.25
N ILE A 114 -4.81 -19.86 8.68
CA ILE A 114 -4.84 -18.50 8.15
C ILE A 114 -4.49 -17.58 9.31
N MET A 115 -3.27 -17.06 9.32
CA MET A 115 -2.81 -16.11 10.33
C MET A 115 -3.10 -14.70 9.88
N VAL A 116 -3.45 -13.84 10.82
CA VAL A 116 -3.75 -12.43 10.56
C VAL A 116 -2.74 -11.58 11.31
N TYR A 117 -2.26 -10.52 10.65
CA TYR A 117 -1.47 -9.46 11.25
C TYR A 117 -2.05 -8.10 10.91
N ALA A 118 -2.22 -7.25 11.92
CA ALA A 118 -2.48 -5.82 11.73
C ALA A 118 -1.14 -5.08 11.78
N ALA A 119 -0.70 -4.58 10.64
CA ALA A 119 0.55 -3.85 10.46
C ALA A 119 0.31 -2.34 10.58
N ILE A 120 0.79 -1.75 11.67
CA ILE A 120 0.77 -0.30 11.88
C ILE A 120 2.06 0.30 11.32
N SER A 121 1.98 1.46 10.65
CA SER A 121 3.16 2.13 10.09
C SER A 121 4.28 2.37 11.13
N ASP A 122 5.52 2.43 10.65
CA ASP A 122 6.70 2.53 11.53
C ASP A 122 6.76 3.84 12.33
N SER A 123 6.07 4.90 11.89
CA SER A 123 5.91 6.13 12.66
C SER A 123 4.83 6.03 13.74
N GLY A 124 3.94 5.05 13.66
CA GLY A 124 2.81 4.90 14.56
C GLY A 124 3.21 4.37 15.93
N ILE A 125 2.44 4.77 16.94
CA ILE A 125 2.55 4.28 18.32
C ILE A 125 1.35 3.39 18.62
N ILE A 126 1.58 2.25 19.27
CA ILE A 126 0.51 1.31 19.64
C ILE A 126 0.38 1.32 21.16
N HIS A 127 -0.72 1.87 21.67
CA HIS A 127 -1.13 1.75 23.07
C HIS A 127 -2.09 0.56 23.19
N ARG A 128 -1.74 -0.45 23.98
CA ARG A 128 -2.56 -1.66 24.16
C ARG A 128 -2.85 -1.90 25.64
N GLY A 129 -4.12 -2.04 25.98
CA GLY A 129 -4.61 -2.48 27.28
C GLY A 129 -4.91 -3.99 27.35
N VAL A 130 -4.79 -4.69 26.22
CA VAL A 130 -4.97 -6.14 26.08
C VAL A 130 -3.83 -6.71 25.23
N ASP A 131 -3.45 -7.97 25.48
CA ASP A 131 -2.46 -8.65 24.66
C ASP A 131 -3.06 -9.10 23.33
N LEU A 132 -2.52 -8.54 22.24
CA LEU A 132 -2.91 -8.83 20.87
C LEU A 132 -1.62 -9.05 20.04
N PRO A 133 -1.07 -10.27 20.03
CA PRO A 133 0.18 -10.57 19.34
C PRO A 133 0.05 -10.40 17.82
N GLN A 134 -1.16 -10.42 17.25
CA GLN A 134 -1.37 -10.08 15.84
C GLN A 134 -1.14 -8.60 15.50
N VAL A 135 -1.03 -7.70 16.49
CA VAL A 135 -0.89 -6.25 16.27
C VAL A 135 0.54 -5.81 16.52
N MET A 136 1.19 -5.34 15.46
CA MET A 136 2.58 -4.92 15.50
C MET A 136 2.90 -3.83 14.49
N LYS A 137 4.09 -3.25 14.62
CA LYS A 137 4.60 -2.30 13.63
C LYS A 137 4.97 -3.05 12.34
N ALA A 138 4.90 -2.37 11.20
CA ALA A 138 5.07 -2.97 9.89
C ALA A 138 6.46 -3.63 9.72
N ASP A 139 7.50 -3.03 10.28
CA ASP A 139 8.85 -3.60 10.34
C ASP A 139 8.97 -4.90 11.15
N ALA A 140 8.08 -5.14 12.13
CA ALA A 140 8.07 -6.34 12.97
C ALA A 140 7.29 -7.53 12.37
N VAL A 141 6.48 -7.30 11.32
CA VAL A 141 5.63 -8.34 10.71
C VAL A 141 6.45 -9.44 10.04
N THR A 142 7.44 -9.08 9.22
CA THR A 142 8.21 -10.09 8.48
C THR A 142 9.09 -10.96 9.39
N PRO A 143 9.74 -10.44 10.47
CA PRO A 143 10.32 -11.26 11.51
C PRO A 143 9.33 -12.25 12.15
N ALA A 144 8.13 -11.79 12.52
CA ALA A 144 7.13 -12.64 13.17
C ALA A 144 6.71 -13.82 12.27
N ILE A 145 6.47 -13.57 10.98
CA ILE A 145 6.14 -14.61 10.00
C ILE A 145 7.31 -15.62 9.88
N LYS A 146 8.56 -15.14 9.79
CA LYS A 146 9.73 -16.02 9.69
C LYS A 146 9.88 -16.91 10.92
N ASP A 147 9.68 -16.37 12.11
CA ASP A 147 9.80 -17.14 13.33
C ASP A 147 8.69 -18.18 13.45
N PHE A 148 7.48 -17.87 13.00
CA PHE A 148 6.43 -18.88 12.84
C PHE A 148 6.83 -19.99 11.86
N LEU A 149 7.30 -19.63 10.65
CA LEU A 149 7.69 -20.59 9.62
C LEU A 149 8.85 -21.48 10.07
N LYS A 150 9.83 -20.93 10.81
CA LYS A 150 10.93 -21.70 11.43
C LYS A 150 10.38 -22.71 12.42
N LYS A 151 9.45 -22.32 13.30
CA LYS A 151 8.81 -23.24 14.26
C LYS A 151 8.13 -24.41 13.54
N CYS A 152 7.38 -24.16 12.47
CA CYS A 152 6.77 -25.22 11.65
C CYS A 152 7.82 -26.16 11.03
N SER A 153 8.96 -25.63 10.57
CA SER A 153 10.02 -26.45 10.00
C SER A 153 10.72 -27.36 11.03
N PHE A 154 10.80 -26.92 12.29
CA PHE A 154 11.45 -27.64 13.39
C PHE A 154 10.60 -28.82 13.91
N VAL A 155 9.27 -28.69 13.89
CA VAL A 155 8.33 -29.75 14.33
C VAL A 155 8.36 -31.00 13.43
N LYS A 156 9.04 -30.96 12.27
CA LYS A 156 9.30 -32.16 11.45
C LYS A 156 10.06 -33.28 12.19
N ASN A 157 10.77 -32.96 13.27
CA ASN A 157 11.58 -33.93 14.02
C ASN A 157 10.90 -34.51 15.27
N LEU A 158 9.63 -34.19 15.56
CA LEU A 158 8.95 -34.69 16.75
C LEU A 158 7.56 -35.26 16.40
N LEU A 159 7.44 -36.59 16.49
CA LEU A 159 6.21 -37.36 16.33
C LEU A 159 5.22 -37.04 17.48
N SER A 160 4.40 -35.98 17.37
CA SER A 160 3.35 -35.71 18.36
C SER A 160 1.95 -35.69 17.73
N LEU A 161 1.15 -36.71 18.07
CA LEU A 161 -0.26 -36.89 17.72
C LEU A 161 -1.17 -36.02 18.61
N SER A 162 -1.30 -34.72 18.34
CA SER A 162 -2.32 -33.89 19.02
C SER A 162 -3.13 -33.08 18.02
N MET A 163 -4.47 -33.13 18.14
CA MET A 163 -5.47 -32.46 17.30
C MET A 163 -5.65 -30.95 17.55
N GLU A 164 -4.72 -30.30 18.23
CA GLU A 164 -4.68 -28.83 18.27
C GLU A 164 -4.04 -28.30 16.98
N ILE A 165 -4.40 -27.09 16.53
CA ILE A 165 -3.76 -26.40 15.40
C ILE A 165 -2.34 -26.02 15.82
N LYS A 166 -1.45 -27.01 15.89
CA LYS A 166 -0.03 -26.81 16.17
C LYS A 166 0.69 -26.39 14.90
N PRO A 167 1.73 -25.53 15.01
CA PRO A 167 2.68 -25.30 13.92
C PRO A 167 3.15 -26.63 13.32
N GLY A 168 2.82 -26.89 12.05
CA GLY A 168 3.29 -28.06 11.30
C GLY A 168 2.30 -29.22 11.07
N GLY A 169 1.09 -29.20 11.64
CA GLY A 169 0.10 -30.28 11.46
C GLY A 169 -0.56 -30.31 10.07
N TRP A 170 -0.88 -29.13 9.52
CA TRP A 170 -1.37 -28.98 8.16
C TRP A 170 -0.24 -28.50 7.24
N LYS A 171 -0.12 -29.09 6.04
CA LYS A 171 0.82 -28.64 5.03
C LYS A 171 0.34 -28.92 3.62
N MET A 172 0.84 -28.12 2.68
CA MET A 172 0.77 -28.37 1.25
C MET A 172 2.17 -28.52 0.66
N THR A 173 2.25 -29.07 -0.55
CA THR A 173 3.47 -29.10 -1.34
C THR A 173 3.78 -27.71 -1.89
N GLN A 174 5.01 -27.50 -2.33
CA GLN A 174 5.40 -26.25 -2.97
C GLN A 174 4.59 -26.00 -4.25
N ASN A 175 4.33 -27.05 -5.04
CA ASN A 175 3.52 -26.95 -6.26
C ASN A 175 2.07 -26.55 -5.95
N GLU A 176 1.44 -27.16 -4.95
CA GLU A 176 0.07 -26.78 -4.53
C GLU A 176 0.00 -25.32 -4.08
N ALA A 177 0.99 -24.85 -3.30
CA ALA A 177 1.06 -23.44 -2.89
C ALA A 177 1.20 -22.48 -4.09
N GLU A 178 1.99 -22.87 -5.10
CA GLU A 178 2.11 -22.11 -6.36
C GLU A 178 0.79 -22.10 -7.14
N VAL A 179 0.12 -23.25 -7.24
CA VAL A 179 -1.20 -23.38 -7.89
C VAL A 179 -2.21 -22.49 -7.20
N ILE A 180 -2.26 -22.47 -5.87
CA ILE A 180 -3.13 -21.57 -5.09
C ILE A 180 -2.81 -20.12 -5.37
N ALA A 181 -1.54 -19.73 -5.37
CA ALA A 181 -1.16 -18.34 -5.64
C ALA A 181 -1.59 -17.90 -7.05
N LYS A 182 -1.35 -18.73 -8.07
CA LYS A 182 -1.78 -18.48 -9.45
C LYS A 182 -3.30 -18.45 -9.58
N PHE A 183 -3.99 -19.39 -8.93
CA PHE A 183 -5.45 -19.45 -8.92
C PHE A 183 -6.04 -18.17 -8.34
N LEU A 184 -5.57 -17.73 -7.16
CA LEU A 184 -6.03 -16.49 -6.54
C LEU A 184 -5.79 -15.26 -7.42
N LEU A 185 -4.64 -15.18 -8.09
CA LEU A 185 -4.37 -14.12 -9.06
C LEU A 185 -5.32 -14.19 -10.27
N SER A 186 -5.65 -15.39 -10.77
CA SER A 186 -6.58 -15.54 -11.89
C SER A 186 -8.02 -15.18 -11.52
N ARG A 187 -8.38 -15.28 -10.23
CA ARG A 187 -9.69 -14.94 -9.66
C ARG A 187 -9.74 -13.53 -9.08
N HIS A 188 -8.65 -12.77 -9.20
CA HIS A 188 -8.57 -11.43 -8.67
C HIS A 188 -9.53 -10.49 -9.43
N THR A 189 -10.41 -9.81 -8.70
CA THR A 189 -11.38 -8.84 -9.22
C THR A 189 -11.09 -7.47 -8.64
N PRO A 190 -10.08 -6.74 -9.14
CA PRO A 190 -9.70 -5.44 -8.57
C PRO A 190 -10.91 -4.51 -8.53
N LEU A 191 -10.98 -3.67 -7.50
CA LEU A 191 -11.95 -2.57 -7.50
C LEU A 191 -11.63 -1.70 -8.72
N ARG A 192 -12.47 -1.83 -9.76
CA ARG A 192 -12.38 -0.93 -10.90
C ARG A 192 -12.67 0.46 -10.35
N THR A 193 -11.66 1.32 -10.26
CA THR A 193 -11.91 2.75 -10.23
C THR A 193 -12.73 3.02 -11.49
N LEU A 194 -14.01 3.36 -11.34
CA LEU A 194 -14.83 3.78 -12.45
C LEU A 194 -14.28 5.11 -12.97
N ILE A 195 -13.23 5.04 -13.76
CA ILE A 195 -13.15 5.85 -14.97
C ILE A 195 -13.60 4.90 -16.07
N SER A 196 -14.91 4.74 -16.19
CA SER A 196 -15.47 3.92 -17.26
C SER A 196 -15.42 4.71 -18.56
N ALA A 197 -14.38 4.46 -19.36
CA ALA A 197 -14.55 4.54 -20.79
C ALA A 197 -15.60 3.49 -21.18
N THR A 198 -16.69 3.99 -21.77
CA THR A 198 -17.71 3.26 -22.55
C THR A 198 -18.40 2.08 -21.87
N ASP A 199 -19.58 2.34 -21.32
CA ASP A 199 -20.80 1.75 -21.88
C ASP A 199 -21.99 2.69 -21.62
N LYS A 200 -22.42 3.39 -22.67
CA LYS A 200 -23.71 4.06 -22.70
C LYS A 200 -24.75 3.00 -23.04
N GLN A 201 -25.42 2.47 -22.01
CA GLN A 201 -26.79 2.02 -22.19
C GLN A 201 -27.71 2.87 -21.32
N LEU A 202 -28.49 3.69 -22.00
CA LEU A 202 -29.57 4.51 -21.45
C LEU A 202 -30.65 3.58 -20.91
N PHE A 203 -30.85 3.56 -19.60
CA PHE A 203 -32.14 3.18 -19.03
C PHE A 203 -32.89 4.45 -18.66
N LYS A 204 -34.10 4.59 -19.22
CA LYS A 204 -35.01 5.71 -18.94
C LYS A 204 -35.61 5.49 -17.55
N ALA A 205 -35.04 6.11 -16.54
CA ALA A 205 -35.66 6.19 -15.22
C ALA A 205 -36.74 7.28 -15.24
N GLU A 206 -37.95 6.93 -14.80
CA GLU A 206 -38.99 7.91 -14.50
C GLU A 206 -38.53 8.87 -13.40
N TYR A 207 -38.80 10.15 -13.62
CA TYR A 207 -38.29 11.27 -12.83
C TYR A 207 -39.06 11.41 -11.51
N ILE A 208 -38.37 11.16 -10.40
CA ILE A 208 -38.76 11.68 -9.09
C ILE A 208 -37.90 12.93 -8.85
N PRO A 209 -38.47 14.15 -8.74
CA PRO A 209 -37.68 15.34 -8.45
C PRO A 209 -37.12 15.25 -7.03
N MET A 210 -35.79 15.17 -6.91
CA MET A 210 -35.05 15.49 -5.70
C MET A 210 -34.66 16.99 -5.73
N PRO A 211 -34.60 17.65 -4.57
CA PRO A 211 -34.46 19.10 -4.49
C PRO A 211 -33.06 19.57 -4.91
N GLU A 212 -33.01 20.45 -5.90
CA GLU A 212 -31.82 21.23 -6.26
C GLU A 212 -31.55 22.28 -5.18
N GLN A 213 -30.45 22.17 -4.42
CA GLN A 213 -29.70 23.33 -3.90
C GLN A 213 -28.22 22.97 -3.71
N GLY A 214 -27.46 22.94 -4.80
CA GLY A 214 -26.02 23.19 -4.75
C GLY A 214 -25.79 24.69 -4.87
N HIS A 215 -25.47 25.38 -3.77
CA HIS A 215 -25.17 26.82 -3.82
C HIS A 215 -23.84 27.06 -4.55
N ASP A 216 -23.88 27.88 -5.60
CA ASP A 216 -22.70 28.34 -6.33
C ASP A 216 -21.91 29.32 -5.45
N ILE A 217 -20.81 28.85 -4.85
CA ILE A 217 -20.02 29.58 -3.87
C ILE A 217 -19.05 30.53 -4.58
N GLN A 218 -19.24 31.84 -4.39
CA GLN A 218 -18.44 32.90 -5.00
C GLN A 218 -17.73 33.77 -3.94
N GLU A 219 -16.61 34.39 -4.34
CA GLU A 219 -15.89 35.34 -3.49
C GLU A 219 -16.78 36.56 -3.17
N GLY A 220 -16.76 37.02 -1.91
CA GLY A 220 -17.55 38.15 -1.42
C GLY A 220 -18.93 37.80 -0.85
N GLN A 221 -19.44 36.59 -1.07
CA GLN A 221 -20.68 36.11 -0.46
C GLN A 221 -20.53 35.90 1.06
N ILE A 222 -21.63 36.04 1.81
CA ILE A 222 -21.64 35.67 3.23
C ILE A 222 -21.46 34.16 3.33
N CYS A 223 -20.53 33.73 4.18
CA CYS A 223 -20.21 32.32 4.37
C CYS A 223 -21.48 31.56 4.82
N PRO A 224 -21.95 30.56 4.05
CA PRO A 224 -23.21 29.87 4.35
C PRO A 224 -23.14 29.01 5.63
N GLU A 225 -21.93 28.71 6.10
CA GLU A 225 -21.71 27.90 7.29
C GLU A 225 -21.74 28.70 8.60
N CYS A 226 -21.29 29.97 8.58
CA CYS A 226 -21.27 30.80 9.80
C CYS A 226 -22.23 32.00 9.76
N GLY A 227 -22.70 32.41 8.58
CA GLY A 227 -23.61 33.55 8.40
C GLY A 227 -23.05 34.92 8.79
N GLN A 228 -21.81 35.00 9.29
CA GLN A 228 -21.25 36.20 9.92
C GLN A 228 -20.15 36.89 9.09
N TYR A 229 -19.34 36.11 8.38
CA TYR A 229 -18.15 36.60 7.69
C TYR A 229 -18.25 36.34 6.18
N LYS A 230 -17.57 37.15 5.36
CA LYS A 230 -17.55 36.95 3.90
C LYS A 230 -16.55 35.89 3.48
N LEU A 231 -16.74 35.33 2.30
CA LEU A 231 -15.81 34.44 1.64
C LEU A 231 -14.75 35.25 0.89
N VAL A 232 -13.48 34.86 1.04
CA VAL A 232 -12.32 35.55 0.45
C VAL A 232 -11.35 34.54 -0.17
N GLN A 233 -10.66 34.91 -1.23
CA GLN A 233 -9.62 34.07 -1.82
C GLN A 233 -8.33 34.11 -0.99
N LYS A 234 -7.88 32.95 -0.52
CA LYS A 234 -6.60 32.75 0.20
C LYS A 234 -5.67 31.86 -0.61
N SER A 235 -4.37 31.90 -0.31
CA SER A 235 -3.37 31.04 -0.96
C SER A 235 -2.46 30.34 0.03
N VAL A 236 -1.96 29.16 -0.36
CA VAL A 236 -0.93 28.41 0.37
C VAL A 236 0.24 28.13 -0.55
N THR A 237 1.45 28.31 -0.02
CA THR A 237 2.71 28.02 -0.73
C THR A 237 3.18 26.63 -0.33
N ARG A 238 3.42 25.76 -1.31
CA ARG A 238 4.05 24.45 -1.09
C ARG A 238 5.36 24.40 -1.90
N GLY A 239 6.50 24.39 -1.23
CA GLY A 239 7.82 24.40 -1.90
C GLY A 239 8.16 25.70 -2.62
N ALA A 240 9.23 25.68 -3.42
CA ALA A 240 9.94 26.89 -3.85
C ALA A 240 9.21 27.82 -4.85
N SER A 241 8.06 27.48 -5.42
CA SER A 241 7.40 28.41 -6.37
C SER A 241 5.89 28.23 -6.66
N SER A 242 5.19 27.24 -6.10
CA SER A 242 3.78 27.00 -6.46
C SER A 242 2.82 27.47 -5.36
N LYS A 243 2.10 28.57 -5.62
CA LYS A 243 0.96 29.05 -4.82
C LYS A 243 -0.33 28.40 -5.30
N ARG A 244 -1.10 27.76 -4.41
CA ARG A 244 -2.47 27.30 -4.70
C ARG A 244 -3.46 28.23 -4.02
N TYR A 245 -4.48 28.64 -4.75
CA TYR A 245 -5.54 29.53 -4.26
C TYR A 245 -6.81 28.73 -3.95
N PHE A 246 -7.59 29.17 -2.97
CA PHE A 246 -8.87 28.59 -2.54
C PHE A 246 -9.76 29.69 -1.93
N ILE A 247 -11.06 29.49 -1.89
CA ILE A 247 -11.99 30.39 -1.19
C ILE A 247 -12.10 29.93 0.26
N ALA A 248 -12.07 30.86 1.21
CA ALA A 248 -12.26 30.56 2.62
C ALA A 248 -13.07 31.64 3.31
N CYS A 249 -13.72 31.29 4.41
CA CYS A 249 -14.31 32.28 5.31
C CYS A 249 -13.24 33.27 5.79
N GLU A 250 -13.56 34.56 5.87
CA GLU A 250 -12.65 35.58 6.40
C GLU A 250 -12.20 35.24 7.82
N GLY A 251 -13.10 34.71 8.65
CA GLY A 251 -12.83 34.19 9.99
C GLY A 251 -11.90 32.96 10.05
N TYR A 252 -11.49 32.40 8.91
CA TYR A 252 -10.55 31.28 8.83
C TYR A 252 -9.12 31.67 9.24
N PRO A 253 -8.42 30.87 10.06
CA PRO A 253 -8.80 29.54 10.59
C PRO A 253 -9.43 29.56 11.98
N LYS A 254 -9.55 30.73 12.63
CA LYS A 254 -9.83 30.84 14.07
C LYS A 254 -11.32 30.80 14.42
N ASN A 255 -12.14 31.57 13.69
CA ASN A 255 -13.56 31.78 14.02
C ASN A 255 -14.49 30.92 13.14
N CYS A 256 -14.04 30.49 11.97
CA CYS A 256 -14.79 29.61 11.06
C CYS A 256 -13.81 28.79 10.21
N LYS A 257 -14.06 27.49 10.03
CA LYS A 257 -13.15 26.56 9.34
C LYS A 257 -13.53 26.26 7.89
N SER A 258 -14.55 26.91 7.36
CA SER A 258 -15.08 26.62 6.02
C SER A 258 -14.13 27.09 4.92
N ILE A 259 -13.82 26.16 4.02
CA ILE A 259 -13.01 26.35 2.82
C ILE A 259 -13.76 25.75 1.62
N TYR A 260 -13.61 26.38 0.45
CA TYR A 260 -14.26 26.00 -0.79
C TYR A 260 -13.23 26.01 -1.93
N PRO A 261 -13.30 25.06 -2.88
CA PRO A 261 -12.44 25.06 -4.05
C PRO A 261 -12.75 26.28 -4.94
N LEU A 262 -11.76 26.76 -5.70
CA LEU A 262 -12.00 27.82 -6.69
C LEU A 262 -12.89 27.26 -7.82
N PRO A 263 -13.96 27.98 -8.22
CA PRO A 263 -14.74 27.61 -9.39
C PRO A 263 -13.85 27.68 -10.65
N SER A 264 -13.86 26.61 -11.44
CA SER A 264 -13.03 26.50 -12.65
C SER A 264 -13.54 27.47 -13.73
N SER A 265 -12.71 28.43 -14.13
CA SER A 265 -13.02 29.32 -15.25
C SER A 265 -12.85 28.60 -16.60
N ASN A 266 -13.99 28.23 -17.18
CA ASN A 266 -14.29 27.82 -18.56
C ASN A 266 -13.56 26.64 -19.24
N PRO A 267 -14.34 25.66 -19.78
CA PRO A 267 -13.85 24.51 -20.53
C PRO A 267 -13.95 24.75 -22.05
N GLU A 268 -12.95 25.34 -22.71
CA GLU A 268 -12.88 25.28 -24.17
C GLU A 268 -11.49 25.67 -24.69
N LYS A 269 -10.99 24.92 -25.68
CA LYS A 269 -9.75 25.08 -26.49
C LYS A 269 -8.45 24.48 -25.93
N SER A 270 -8.13 23.27 -26.37
CA SER A 270 -7.03 23.00 -27.32
C SER A 270 -6.86 21.50 -27.56
N SER A 271 -7.53 21.02 -28.62
CA SER A 271 -7.24 19.77 -29.30
C SER A 271 -5.98 19.94 -30.14
N VAL A 272 -4.93 19.16 -29.86
CA VAL A 272 -3.92 18.77 -30.86
C VAL A 272 -3.69 17.28 -30.73
N SER A 273 -4.05 16.56 -31.79
CA SER A 273 -3.82 15.14 -32.01
C SER A 273 -2.34 14.85 -32.25
N VAL A 274 -1.80 13.82 -31.59
CA VAL A 274 -0.58 13.13 -32.04
C VAL A 274 -0.79 11.62 -31.81
N ALA A 275 -1.43 10.99 -32.79
CA ALA A 275 -0.99 9.66 -33.19
C ALA A 275 0.32 9.84 -33.97
N ASP A 276 1.23 8.87 -33.85
CA ASP A 276 2.59 8.82 -34.42
C ASP A 276 3.72 9.46 -33.61
N VAL A 277 4.09 8.83 -32.49
CA VAL A 277 5.53 8.67 -32.15
C VAL A 277 5.76 7.25 -31.64
N LYS A 278 6.29 6.40 -32.53
CA LYS A 278 7.00 5.17 -32.20
C LYS A 278 8.19 5.47 -31.29
N LEU A 279 8.42 4.58 -30.32
CA LEU A 279 9.72 4.06 -29.89
C LEU A 279 10.85 5.09 -29.63
N ASP A 280 11.05 5.47 -28.35
CA ASP A 280 12.35 5.58 -27.66
C ASP A 280 12.31 6.61 -26.52
N SER A 281 12.36 6.12 -25.27
CA SER A 281 12.85 6.92 -24.12
C SER A 281 13.43 6.02 -23.01
N LYS A 282 14.23 5.02 -23.41
CA LYS A 282 15.35 4.56 -22.56
C LYS A 282 16.47 5.60 -22.68
N LEU A 283 17.04 5.98 -21.53
CA LEU A 283 18.15 6.93 -21.31
C LEU A 283 17.86 8.42 -21.54
N LYS A 284 17.80 9.18 -20.43
CA LYS A 284 18.52 10.46 -20.22
C LYS A 284 18.21 11.02 -18.84
N ASN A 285 19.09 10.72 -17.89
CA ASN A 285 19.57 11.64 -16.85
C ASN A 285 20.60 10.88 -16.00
N THR A 286 21.76 10.63 -16.60
CA THR A 286 22.93 10.05 -15.93
C THR A 286 23.85 11.19 -15.55
N HIS A 287 23.91 11.52 -14.27
CA HIS A 287 24.77 12.60 -13.79
C HIS A 287 26.23 12.14 -13.75
N LYS A 288 27.18 13.07 -13.94
CA LYS A 288 28.63 12.82 -13.90
C LYS A 288 29.30 13.53 -12.73
N VAL A 289 30.51 13.08 -12.35
CA VAL A 289 31.33 13.79 -11.35
C VAL A 289 31.64 15.19 -11.86
N GLY A 290 31.41 16.20 -11.02
CA GLY A 290 31.65 17.61 -11.33
C GLY A 290 30.43 18.37 -11.83
N ASP A 291 29.34 17.69 -12.20
CA ASP A 291 28.10 18.34 -12.62
C ASP A 291 27.53 19.21 -11.49
N ALA A 292 26.84 20.29 -11.86
CA ALA A 292 26.10 21.09 -10.88
C ALA A 292 24.98 20.25 -10.25
N CYS A 293 24.85 20.33 -8.93
CA CYS A 293 23.82 19.61 -8.21
C CYS A 293 22.43 20.07 -8.70
N PRO A 294 21.56 19.16 -9.19
CA PRO A 294 20.23 19.53 -9.68
C PRO A 294 19.34 20.17 -8.62
N TRP A 295 19.65 19.93 -7.34
CA TRP A 295 18.84 20.35 -6.22
C TRP A 295 19.25 21.73 -5.68
N CYS A 296 20.51 21.89 -5.25
CA CYS A 296 20.96 23.16 -4.68
C CYS A 296 21.57 24.12 -5.71
N LYS A 297 21.85 23.65 -6.94
CA LYS A 297 22.44 24.42 -8.07
C LYS A 297 23.80 25.08 -7.83
N GLU A 298 24.29 25.09 -6.59
CA GLU A 298 25.57 25.68 -6.20
C GLU A 298 26.64 24.63 -5.86
N GLY A 299 26.25 23.48 -5.30
CA GLY A 299 27.17 22.37 -5.03
C GLY A 299 27.46 21.56 -6.28
N LYS A 300 28.63 20.88 -6.32
CA LYS A 300 29.00 19.96 -7.42
C LYS A 300 28.81 18.51 -7.00
N LEU A 301 28.52 17.64 -7.95
CA LEU A 301 28.43 16.21 -7.69
C LEU A 301 29.82 15.61 -7.50
N VAL A 302 30.02 14.91 -6.39
CA VAL A 302 31.27 14.24 -6.04
C VAL A 302 31.01 12.75 -5.85
N GLU A 303 31.96 11.92 -6.29
CA GLU A 303 31.89 10.48 -6.07
C GLU A 303 32.12 10.14 -4.60
N ARG A 304 31.25 9.29 -4.03
CA ARG A 304 31.35 8.78 -2.68
C ARG A 304 31.21 7.26 -2.68
N LYS A 305 31.98 6.61 -1.79
CA LYS A 305 31.96 5.16 -1.62
C LYS A 305 31.26 4.80 -0.32
N GLY A 306 30.13 4.09 -0.42
CA GLY A 306 29.43 3.44 0.69
C GLY A 306 29.36 1.94 0.45
N LYS A 307 28.18 1.31 0.65
CA LYS A 307 27.93 -0.08 0.23
C LYS A 307 27.99 -0.25 -1.30
N SER A 308 27.68 0.81 -2.04
CA SER A 308 27.91 0.98 -3.47
C SER A 308 28.54 2.35 -3.73
N ILE A 309 29.05 2.57 -4.94
CA ILE A 309 29.59 3.88 -5.37
C ILE A 309 28.44 4.72 -5.93
N PHE A 310 28.33 5.97 -5.50
CA PHE A 310 27.27 6.90 -5.91
C PHE A 310 27.78 8.34 -5.98
N LEU A 311 27.05 9.21 -6.68
CA LEU A 311 27.29 10.65 -6.68
C LEU A 311 26.51 11.32 -5.56
N GLU A 312 27.14 12.25 -4.86
CA GLU A 312 26.55 13.05 -3.79
C GLU A 312 26.90 14.52 -4.00
N CYS A 313 26.03 15.43 -3.59
CA CYS A 313 26.34 16.86 -3.64
C CYS A 313 27.47 17.22 -2.67
N SER A 314 28.43 18.06 -3.10
CA SER A 314 29.52 18.59 -2.24
C SER A 314 29.01 19.37 -1.02
N ASN A 315 27.80 19.93 -1.12
CA ASN A 315 27.12 20.69 -0.05
C ASN A 315 26.04 19.86 0.67
N TYR A 316 26.11 18.53 0.58
CA TYR A 316 25.19 17.63 1.27
C TYR A 316 25.10 17.97 2.77
N GLY A 317 23.89 18.25 3.24
CA GLY A 317 23.60 18.64 4.64
C GLY A 317 24.14 20.00 5.08
N LYS A 318 24.72 20.81 4.18
CA LYS A 318 25.32 22.12 4.51
C LYS A 318 24.53 23.29 3.94
N HIS A 319 24.26 23.27 2.62
CA HIS A 319 23.53 24.36 1.96
C HIS A 319 22.06 24.00 1.81
N GLN A 320 21.16 24.81 2.37
CA GLN A 320 19.69 24.62 2.34
C GLN A 320 19.23 23.17 2.60
N ASN A 321 19.94 22.42 3.46
CA ASN A 321 19.72 20.99 3.67
C ASN A 321 19.65 20.15 2.39
N CYS A 322 20.57 20.38 1.45
CA CYS A 322 20.66 19.59 0.23
C CYS A 322 20.91 18.10 0.56
N THR A 323 20.08 17.21 0.03
CA THR A 323 20.16 15.76 0.28
C THR A 323 20.31 14.93 -1.00
N PHE A 324 20.78 15.55 -2.09
CA PHE A 324 20.90 14.88 -3.39
C PHE A 324 21.94 13.75 -3.39
N LYS A 325 21.50 12.56 -3.82
CA LYS A 325 22.34 11.38 -4.12
C LYS A 325 21.85 10.71 -5.40
N ASP A 326 22.78 10.26 -6.25
CA ASP A 326 22.49 9.52 -7.46
C ASP A 326 23.30 8.21 -7.50
N TYR A 327 22.57 7.09 -7.43
CA TYR A 327 23.10 5.74 -7.42
C TYR A 327 23.18 5.10 -8.82
N SER A 328 22.76 5.81 -9.88
CA SER A 328 22.81 5.33 -11.26
C SER A 328 24.17 5.54 -11.95
N TYR A 329 25.09 6.22 -11.26
CA TYR A 329 26.38 6.71 -11.77
C TYR A 329 27.34 5.62 -12.30
N LYS A 330 27.26 4.36 -11.82
CA LYS A 330 28.17 3.28 -12.28
C LYS A 330 27.55 2.21 -13.18
N CYS A 331 26.45 2.51 -13.86
CA CYS A 331 25.96 1.63 -14.93
C CYS A 331 26.67 1.81 -16.29
N ILE A 332 27.66 2.72 -16.43
CA ILE A 332 28.14 3.13 -17.78
C ILE A 332 29.64 2.94 -18.07
N GLU A 333 30.50 2.49 -17.13
CA GLU A 333 31.92 2.23 -17.47
C GLU A 333 32.28 0.79 -17.82
N ASN A 334 31.32 -0.12 -17.97
CA ASN A 334 31.58 -1.51 -18.41
C ASN A 334 30.86 -1.87 -19.71
N SER A 335 30.78 -0.95 -20.68
CA SER A 335 30.36 -1.29 -22.06
C SER A 335 31.52 -1.63 -23.00
N SER A 336 32.74 -1.79 -22.48
CA SER A 336 33.88 -2.29 -23.26
C SER A 336 34.96 -2.82 -22.32
N LEU A 337 34.93 -4.13 -22.07
CA LEU A 337 36.04 -5.07 -21.72
C LEU A 337 35.62 -6.12 -20.68
N ASP A 338 35.69 -7.38 -21.13
CA ASP A 338 35.73 -8.68 -20.43
C ASP A 338 34.67 -9.10 -19.40
N ALA A 339 34.05 -10.25 -19.71
CA ALA A 339 32.89 -10.89 -19.08
C ALA A 339 33.13 -11.52 -17.68
N HIS A 340 34.11 -11.06 -16.91
CA HIS A 340 34.45 -11.69 -15.61
C HIS A 340 34.34 -10.80 -14.36
N ARG A 341 33.79 -9.59 -14.45
CA ARG A 341 33.59 -8.70 -13.28
C ARG A 341 32.18 -8.13 -13.10
N GLN A 342 31.14 -8.92 -13.36
CA GLN A 342 29.74 -8.60 -13.00
C GLN A 342 29.37 -9.13 -11.60
N LYS A 343 30.10 -8.77 -10.54
CA LYS A 343 29.72 -9.18 -9.16
C LYS A 343 29.39 -8.06 -8.18
N ASP A 344 29.60 -6.79 -8.53
CA ASP A 344 29.47 -5.70 -7.54
C ASP A 344 28.39 -4.65 -7.86
N CYS A 345 27.35 -5.03 -8.62
CA CYS A 345 26.13 -4.24 -8.75
C CYS A 345 24.91 -5.09 -8.34
N HIS A 346 24.63 -5.15 -7.04
CA HIS A 346 23.28 -5.33 -6.47
C HIS A 346 23.19 -4.76 -5.06
#